data_AF-A0A378CAX5-F1
#
_entry.id   AF-A0A378CAX5-F1
#
_cell.length_a   1.000
_cell.length_b   1.000
_cell.length_c   1.000
_cell.angle_alpha   90.00
_cell.angle_beta   90.00
_cell.angle_gamma   90.00
#
_symmetry.space_group_name_H-M   'P 1'
#
loop_
_entity.id
_entity.type
_entity.pdbx_description
1 polymer ?
#
loop_
_entity_poly.entity_id
_entity_poly.type
_entity_poly.pdbx_seq_one_letter_code
_entity_poly.pdbx_strand_id
1 'polypeptide(L)' 'MTGYARNLDDGGVEVLACGEAEQVEKLIAWLKAGGPRSARVDRVLTEPHQPTRSWDKFAILY' A
#
# COMPACT_ATOMS: atom_id res chain seq x y z
N MET A 1 -8.00 6.82 -5.90
CA MET A 1 -7.35 5.57 -5.47
C MET A 1 -8.12 5.04 -4.26
N THR A 2 -8.42 3.75 -4.22
CA THR A 2 -9.17 3.08 -3.15
C THR A 2 -8.35 1.93 -2.57
N GLY A 3 -8.76 1.39 -1.40
CA GLY A 3 -8.06 0.29 -0.74
C GLY A 3 -7.79 0.56 0.73
N TYR A 4 -6.69 0.04 1.28
CA TYR A 4 -6.33 0.28 2.66
C TYR A 4 -4.82 0.20 2.92
N ALA A 5 -4.38 0.79 4.03
CA ALA A 5 -3.12 0.47 4.67
C ALA A 5 -3.40 -0.07 6.07
N ARG A 6 -2.84 -1.23 6.40
CA ARG A 6 -3.02 -1.90 7.69
C ARG A 6 -1.67 -2.10 8.35
N ASN A 7 -1.54 -1.65 9.59
CA ASN A 7 -0.37 -1.96 10.40
C ASN A 7 -0.49 -3.40 10.91
N LEU A 8 0.59 -4.14 10.81
CA LEU A 8 0.70 -5.49 11.33
C LEU A 8 1.38 -5.46 12.69
N ASP A 9 1.05 -6.43 13.54
CA ASP A 9 1.61 -6.54 14.90
C ASP A 9 3.12 -6.83 14.90
N ASP A 10 3.67 -7.30 13.77
CA ASP A 10 5.11 -7.53 13.57
C ASP A 10 5.88 -6.27 13.17
N GLY A 11 5.20 -5.11 13.06
CA GLY A 11 5.76 -3.84 12.62
C GLY A 11 5.73 -3.63 11.11
N GLY A 12 5.22 -4.59 10.34
CA GLY A 12 4.97 -4.45 8.91
C GLY A 12 3.76 -3.59 8.59
N VAL A 13 3.63 -3.20 7.33
CA VAL A 13 2.44 -2.52 6.81
C VAL A 13 1.96 -3.25 5.55
N GLU A 14 0.73 -3.72 5.58
CA GLU A 14 0.05 -4.27 4.41
C GLU A 14 -0.71 -3.15 3.69
N VAL A 15 -0.47 -2.99 2.40
CA VAL A 15 -1.15 -1.96 1.59
C VAL A 15 -1.87 -2.61 0.43
N LEU A 16 -3.18 -2.41 0.36
CA LEU A 16 -3.99 -2.69 -0.80
C LEU A 16 -4.31 -1.35 -1.48
N ALA A 17 -3.90 -1.19 -2.73
CA ALA A 17 -4.17 0.00 -3.52
C ALA A 17 -4.79 -0.38 -4.86
N CYS A 18 -5.95 0.20 -5.16
CA CYS A 18 -6.69 0.02 -6.39
C CYS A 18 -6.92 1.38 -7.08
N GLY A 19 -6.64 1.44 -8.37
CA GLY A 19 -6.77 2.65 -9.18
C GLY A 19 -6.04 2.52 -10.50
N GLU A 20 -5.87 3.64 -11.19
CA GLU A 20 -5.06 3.72 -12.41
C GLU A 20 -3.65 3.16 -12.20
N ALA A 21 -3.17 2.39 -13.16
CA ALA A 21 -1.88 1.71 -13.09
C ALA A 21 -0.73 2.68 -12.76
N GLU A 22 -0.71 3.85 -13.40
CA GLU A 22 0.32 4.88 -13.16
C GLU A 22 0.33 5.39 -11.71
N GLN A 23 -0.84 5.51 -11.07
CA GLN A 23 -0.91 5.95 -9.67
C GLN A 23 -0.44 4.87 -8.71
N VAL A 24 -0.79 3.61 -8.99
CA VAL A 24 -0.32 2.45 -8.20
C VAL A 24 1.18 2.30 -8.34
N GLU A 25 1.73 2.44 -9.55
CA GLU A 25 3.17 2.40 -9.79
C GLU A 25 3.93 3.52 -9.07
N LYS A 26 3.40 4.76 -9.06
CA LYS A 26 3.98 5.88 -8.30
C LYS A 26 4.01 5.59 -6.79
N LEU A 27 2.94 5.01 -6.25
CA LEU A 27 2.90 4.61 -4.85
C LEU A 27 3.95 3.54 -4.53
N ILE A 28 4.06 2.51 -5.37
CA ILE A 28 5.05 1.44 -5.22
C ILE A 28 6.48 2.01 -5.30
N ALA A 29 6.76 2.89 -6.26
CA ALA A 29 8.06 3.53 -6.41
C ALA A 29 8.41 4.38 -5.18
N TRP A 30 7.44 5.13 -4.65
CA TRP A 30 7.62 5.93 -3.44
C TRP A 30 7.90 5.06 -2.20
N LEU A 31 7.18 3.95 -2.02
CA LEU A 31 7.45 2.99 -0.95
C LEU A 31 8.85 2.39 -1.08
N LYS A 32 9.26 2.00 -2.30
CA LYS A 32 10.61 1.46 -2.57
C LYS A 32 11.71 2.49 -2.34
N ALA A 33 11.42 3.78 -2.49
CA ALA A 33 12.36 4.87 -2.20
C ALA A 33 12.54 5.14 -0.69
N GLY A 34 11.82 4.44 0.18
CA GLY A 34 11.88 4.61 1.63
C GLY A 34 10.58 5.10 2.26
N GLY A 35 9.55 5.37 1.45
CA GLY A 35 8.24 5.76 1.94
C GLY A 35 8.24 7.11 2.69
N PRO A 36 7.42 7.26 3.75
CA PRO A 36 7.33 8.50 4.50
C PRO A 36 8.62 8.79 5.28
N ARG A 37 8.97 10.06 5.44
CA ARG A 37 10.21 10.51 6.09
C ARG A 37 10.40 9.99 7.53
N SER A 38 9.30 9.70 8.23
CA SER A 38 9.30 9.16 9.60
C SER A 38 9.37 7.63 9.67
N ALA A 39 9.31 6.94 8.52
CA ALA A 39 9.34 5.49 8.45
C ALA A 39 10.71 5.01 7.94
N ARG A 40 11.05 3.77 8.31
CA ARG A 40 12.16 3.03 7.73
C ARG A 40 11.58 1.82 7.00
N VAL A 41 11.72 1.81 5.68
CA VAL A 41 11.24 0.72 4.83
C VAL A 41 12.44 -0.14 4.44
N ASP A 42 12.58 -1.30 5.07
CA ASP A 42 13.69 -2.22 4.75
C ASP A 42 13.40 -3.08 3.52
N ARG A 43 12.12 -3.35 3.22
CA ARG A 43 11.70 -4.15 2.06
C ARG A 43 10.29 -3.80 1.62
N VAL A 44 10.05 -3.80 0.30
CA VAL A 44 8.71 -3.68 -0.30
C VAL A 44 8.48 -4.90 -1.19
N LEU A 45 7.44 -5.66 -0.87
CA LEU A 45 6.94 -6.77 -1.70
C LEU A 45 5.64 -6.32 -2.36
N THR A 46 5.47 -6.65 -3.64
CA THR A 46 4.29 -6.27 -4.42
C THR A 46 3.76 -7.48 -5.15
N GLU A 47 2.49 -7.77 -4.98
CA GLU A 47 1.80 -8.85 -5.66
C GLU A 47 0.57 -8.30 -6.42
N PRO A 48 0.33 -8.72 -7.66
CA PRO A 48 -0.90 -8.37 -8.36
C PRO A 48 -2.10 -8.93 -7.59
N HIS A 49 -3.00 -8.06 -7.15
CA HIS A 49 -4.18 -8.47 -6.43
C HIS A 49 -5.42 -8.39 -7.34
N GLN A 50 -6.15 -9.50 -7.45
CA GLN A 50 -7.49 -9.48 -8.05
C GLN A 50 -8.50 -9.14 -6.96
N PRO A 51 -9.19 -7.99 -7.04
CA PRO A 51 -10.10 -7.58 -5.98
C PRO A 51 -11.29 -8.55 -5.91
N THR A 52 -11.38 -9.29 -4.82
CA THR A 52 -12.59 -10.07 -4.45
C THR A 52 -13.71 -9.17 -3.91
N ARG A 53 -13.35 -7.93 -3.52
CA ARG A 53 -14.22 -6.89 -3.00
C ARG A 53 -13.84 -5.54 -3.57
N SER A 54 -14.84 -4.74 -3.96
CA SER A 54 -14.65 -3.33 -4.31
C SER A 54 -14.50 -2.47 -3.05
N TRP A 55 -13.50 -1.59 -3.07
CA TRP A 55 -13.29 -0.57 -2.05
C TRP A 55 -13.71 0.78 -2.60
N ASP A 56 -14.60 1.50 -1.91
CA ASP A 56 -15.08 2.82 -2.34
C ASP A 56 -14.14 3.97 -1.92
N LYS A 57 -13.32 3.74 -0.88
CA LYS A 57 -12.39 4.72 -0.32
C LYS A 57 -11.06 4.07 0.08
N PHE A 58 -10.06 4.89 0.35
CA PHE A 58 -8.81 4.45 0.98
C PHE A 58 -8.94 4.61 2.50
N ALA A 59 -8.68 3.55 3.26
CA ALA A 59 -8.79 3.55 4.72
C ALA A 59 -7.48 3.17 5.43
N ILE A 60 -7.27 3.67 6.64
CA ILE A 60 -6.18 3.23 7.52
C ILE A 60 -6.77 2.28 8.56
N LEU A 61 -6.26 1.05 8.61
CA LEU A 61 -6.70 0.01 9.53
C LEU A 61 -5.61 -0.20 10.61
N TYR A 62 -6.07 -0.47 11.83
CA TYR A 62 -5.24 -0.87 12.97
C TYR A 62 -5.53 -2.33 13.31
#